data_AF-A0A1E4J6E2-F1
#
_entry.id   AF-A0A1E4J6E2-F1
#
_cell.length_a   1.000
_cell.length_b   1.000
_cell.length_c   1.000
_cell.angle_alpha   90.00
_cell.angle_beta   90.00
_cell.angle_gamma   90.00
#
_symmetry.space_group_name_H-M   'P 1'
#
loop_
_entity.id
_entity.type
_entity.pdbx_description
1 polymer ?
#
loop_
_entity_poly.entity_id
_entity_poly.type
_entity_poly.pdbx_seq_one_letter_code
_entity_poly.pdbx_strand_id
1 'polypeptide(L)'
;MTLKPGRLAFQALLLTAAGACAAGTITCVPTPSSASAPAHWIRRIAIDEHSRTVNMDIVRSRTKDTETMGKMRAELLNMDETQSGEPVYVFNASPAVGAEVTHLFKLFKAGEWRLIAANVSFAGKVPALRGVESNVVFDCKRSDLG
;
A
#
# COMPACT_ATOMS: atom_id res chain seq x y z
N MET A 1 -45.35 -2.09 48.17
CA MET A 1 -45.46 -1.75 46.74
C MET A 1 -44.63 -2.74 45.95
N THR A 2 -45.29 -3.54 45.12
CA THR A 2 -44.72 -4.69 44.40
C THR A 2 -44.07 -4.21 43.10
N LEU A 3 -42.75 -4.34 42.96
CA LEU A 3 -42.05 -4.14 41.67
C LEU A 3 -41.75 -5.50 41.02
N LYS A 4 -42.31 -5.70 39.82
CA LYS A 4 -42.10 -6.89 38.98
C LYS A 4 -40.69 -6.88 38.35
N PRO A 5 -40.02 -8.04 38.22
CA PRO A 5 -38.81 -8.16 37.40
C PRO A 5 -39.21 -8.43 35.94
N GLY A 6 -39.16 -7.38 35.11
CA GLY A 6 -39.33 -7.47 33.66
C GLY A 6 -38.02 -7.87 32.99
N ARG A 7 -38.07 -8.99 32.26
CA ARG A 7 -37.01 -9.54 31.42
C ARG A 7 -36.42 -8.50 30.47
N LEU A 8 -35.09 -8.35 30.45
CA LEU A 8 -34.32 -7.89 29.29
C LEU A 8 -32.97 -8.62 29.30
N ALA A 9 -33.04 -9.90 28.92
CA ALA A 9 -31.91 -10.61 28.36
C ALA A 9 -31.69 -10.15 26.91
N PHE A 10 -30.46 -10.30 26.43
CA PHE A 10 -29.99 -10.11 25.04
C PHE A 10 -29.76 -8.67 24.58
N GLN A 11 -28.57 -8.12 24.85
CA GLN A 11 -27.79 -7.38 23.85
C GLN A 11 -26.27 -7.53 24.14
N ALA A 12 -25.81 -8.78 24.25
CA ALA A 12 -24.38 -9.10 24.15
C ALA A 12 -24.12 -9.68 22.75
N LEU A 13 -24.13 -8.83 21.73
CA LEU A 13 -23.72 -9.24 20.38
C LEU A 13 -23.17 -8.03 19.60
N LEU A 14 -21.99 -7.57 20.01
CA LEU A 14 -21.06 -6.91 19.10
C LEU A 14 -19.79 -7.78 19.10
N LEU A 15 -19.97 -9.00 18.60
CA LEU A 15 -18.87 -9.79 18.07
C LEU A 15 -18.32 -8.98 16.89
N THR A 16 -17.16 -8.40 17.11
CA THR A 16 -16.26 -7.92 16.08
C THR A 16 -16.28 -8.91 14.92
N ALA A 17 -16.85 -8.51 13.80
CA ALA A 17 -16.53 -9.12 12.52
C ALA A 17 -15.06 -8.82 12.26
N ALA A 18 -14.18 -9.64 12.84
CA ALA A 18 -12.89 -9.89 12.24
C ALA A 18 -13.24 -10.53 10.89
N GLY A 19 -13.38 -9.68 9.87
CA GLY A 19 -13.35 -10.14 8.49
C GLY A 19 -12.15 -11.06 8.41
N ALA A 20 -12.39 -12.31 8.06
CA ALA A 20 -11.32 -13.21 7.69
C ALA A 20 -10.75 -12.62 6.40
N CYS A 21 -9.86 -11.64 6.52
CA CYS A 21 -9.05 -11.15 5.42
C CYS A 21 -8.28 -12.38 4.97
N ALA A 22 -8.69 -12.96 3.86
CA ALA A 22 -7.91 -13.98 3.20
C ALA A 22 -6.55 -13.34 2.93
N ALA A 23 -5.56 -13.70 3.74
CA ALA A 23 -4.24 -13.10 3.72
C ALA A 23 -3.61 -13.48 2.38
N GLY A 24 -3.70 -12.56 1.42
CA GLY A 24 -3.29 -12.79 0.05
C GLY A 24 -1.99 -12.07 -0.23
N THR A 25 -1.26 -12.56 -1.22
CA THR A 25 -0.19 -11.78 -1.84
C THR A 25 -0.77 -11.04 -3.03
N ILE A 26 -0.65 -9.71 -3.06
CA ILE A 26 -0.96 -8.92 -4.25
C ILE A 26 0.33 -8.55 -4.96
N THR A 27 0.38 -8.81 -6.26
CA THR A 27 1.51 -8.43 -7.11
C THR A 27 1.04 -7.48 -8.19
N CYS A 28 1.68 -6.33 -8.29
CA CYS A 28 1.38 -5.27 -9.24
C CYS A 28 2.56 -5.00 -10.15
N VAL A 29 2.29 -4.85 -11.45
CA VAL A 29 3.26 -4.41 -12.46
C VAL A 29 2.74 -3.15 -13.17
N PRO A 30 3.60 -2.17 -13.53
CA PRO A 30 3.16 -1.02 -14.29
C PRO A 30 2.55 -1.46 -15.63
N THR A 31 1.44 -0.83 -16.02
CA THR A 31 0.88 -1.03 -17.35
C THR A 31 1.80 -0.47 -18.44
N PRO A 32 1.70 -0.93 -19.71
CA PRO A 32 2.51 -0.39 -20.81
C PRO A 32 2.35 1.13 -20.99
N SER A 33 1.17 1.67 -20.71
CA SER A 33 0.88 3.12 -20.72
C SER A 33 1.61 3.91 -19.63
N SER A 34 2.15 3.25 -18.62
CA SER A 34 2.88 3.87 -17.50
C SER A 34 4.37 4.10 -17.79
N ALA A 35 4.85 3.80 -19.00
CA ALA A 35 6.27 3.92 -19.36
C ALA A 35 6.86 5.34 -19.24
N SER A 36 6.03 6.38 -19.36
CA SER A 36 6.41 7.80 -19.21
C SER A 36 6.01 8.41 -17.86
N ALA A 37 5.52 7.59 -16.92
CA ALA A 37 5.01 8.09 -15.66
C ALA A 37 6.14 8.52 -14.69
N PRO A 38 5.87 9.44 -13.73
CA PRO A 38 6.88 9.84 -12.74
C PRO A 38 7.46 8.65 -11.96
N ALA A 39 6.62 7.67 -11.59
CA ALA A 39 7.05 6.44 -10.93
C ALA A 39 7.54 5.34 -11.90
N HIS A 40 7.99 5.69 -13.12
CA HIS A 40 8.54 4.74 -14.10
C HIS A 40 9.75 3.95 -13.58
N TRP A 41 10.34 4.34 -12.46
CA TRP A 41 11.44 3.62 -11.83
C TRP A 41 10.97 2.37 -11.07
N ILE A 42 9.67 2.23 -10.77
CA ILE A 42 9.09 1.03 -10.14
C ILE A 42 8.73 0.02 -11.23
N ARG A 43 9.20 -1.22 -11.09
CA ARG A 43 8.97 -2.32 -12.05
C ARG A 43 8.00 -3.38 -11.52
N ARG A 44 7.94 -3.54 -10.21
CA ARG A 44 7.02 -4.46 -9.53
C ARG A 44 6.79 -4.01 -8.10
N ILE A 45 5.58 -4.22 -7.60
CA ILE A 45 5.22 -4.13 -6.18
C ILE A 45 4.62 -5.47 -5.78
N ALA A 46 5.13 -6.08 -4.72
CA ALA A 46 4.58 -7.29 -4.12
C ALA A 46 4.25 -6.98 -2.66
N ILE A 47 2.97 -7.08 -2.29
CA ILE A 47 2.49 -6.85 -0.92
C ILE A 47 2.07 -8.20 -0.37
N ASP A 48 2.68 -8.57 0.75
CA ASP A 48 2.26 -9.68 1.57
C ASP A 48 1.48 -9.11 2.76
N GLU A 49 0.16 -9.32 2.73
CA GLU A 49 -0.74 -8.83 3.75
C GLU A 49 -0.55 -9.53 5.10
N HIS A 50 -0.12 -10.80 5.09
CA HIS A 50 0.09 -11.57 6.30
C HIS A 50 1.31 -11.03 7.07
N SER A 51 2.43 -10.89 6.38
CA SER A 51 3.67 -10.38 7.00
C SER A 51 3.69 -8.85 7.12
N ARG A 52 2.70 -8.16 6.54
CA ARG A 52 2.64 -6.69 6.42
C ARG A 52 3.90 -6.11 5.79
N THR A 53 4.40 -6.78 4.75
CA THR A 53 5.60 -6.34 4.04
C THR A 53 5.30 -5.98 2.60
N VAL A 54 6.05 -5.01 2.08
CA VAL A 54 6.01 -4.64 0.68
C VAL A 54 7.41 -4.76 0.10
N ASN A 55 7.56 -5.51 -0.98
CA ASN A 55 8.79 -5.65 -1.72
C ASN A 55 8.63 -5.01 -3.10
N MET A 56 9.58 -4.18 -3.49
CA MET A 56 9.56 -3.47 -4.77
C MET A 56 10.81 -3.77 -5.58
N ASP A 57 10.61 -4.10 -6.85
CA ASP A 57 11.67 -4.12 -7.85
C ASP A 57 11.74 -2.73 -8.49
N ILE A 58 12.94 -2.15 -8.50
CA ILE A 58 13.16 -0.75 -8.86
C ILE A 58 14.32 -0.62 -9.85
N VAL A 59 14.33 0.47 -10.61
CA VAL A 59 15.48 0.89 -11.40
C VAL A 59 16.28 1.89 -10.57
N ARG A 60 17.54 1.56 -10.27
CA ARG A 60 18.45 2.44 -9.50
C ARG A 60 19.18 3.44 -10.38
N SER A 61 19.51 3.03 -11.60
CA SER A 61 20.23 3.86 -12.56
C SER A 61 19.80 3.47 -13.96
N ARG A 62 19.70 4.47 -14.83
CA ARG A 62 19.36 4.33 -16.24
C ARG A 62 20.40 5.06 -17.06
N THR A 63 21.16 4.32 -17.86
CA THR A 63 21.99 4.87 -18.93
C THR A 63 21.32 4.57 -20.28
N LYS A 64 21.85 5.14 -21.37
CA LYS A 64 21.33 4.91 -22.72
C LYS A 64 21.29 3.41 -23.08
N ASP A 65 22.24 2.64 -22.56
CA ASP A 65 22.49 1.25 -22.94
C ASP A 65 22.29 0.25 -21.79
N THR A 66 21.98 0.70 -20.56
CA THR A 66 21.85 -0.22 -19.41
C THR A 66 20.91 0.32 -18.32
N GLU A 67 20.01 -0.54 -17.84
CA GLU A 67 19.22 -0.31 -16.63
C GLU A 67 19.79 -1.17 -15.48
N THR A 68 20.12 -0.54 -14.35
CA THR A 68 20.53 -1.29 -13.15
C THR A 68 19.32 -1.52 -12.26
N MET A 69 18.95 -2.78 -12.09
CA MET A 69 17.87 -3.20 -11.21
C MET A 69 18.30 -3.19 -9.74
N GLY A 70 17.37 -2.84 -8.88
CA GLY A 70 17.51 -2.89 -7.43
C GLY A 70 16.24 -3.41 -6.77
N LYS A 71 16.36 -3.72 -5.47
CA LYS A 71 15.23 -4.05 -4.62
C LYS A 71 15.10 -3.01 -3.52
N MET A 72 13.86 -2.70 -3.16
CA MET A 72 13.52 -1.85 -2.03
C MET A 72 12.48 -2.58 -1.18
N ARG A 73 12.67 -2.52 0.14
CA ARG A 73 11.70 -3.03 1.11
C ARG A 73 10.95 -1.85 1.70
N ALA A 74 9.65 -2.05 1.86
CA ALA A 74 8.73 -1.07 2.39
C ALA A 74 7.90 -1.69 3.53
N GLU A 75 7.49 -0.85 4.45
CA GLU A 75 6.62 -1.23 5.55
C GLU A 75 5.16 -0.96 5.17
N LEU A 76 4.29 -1.95 5.36
CA LEU A 76 2.86 -1.77 5.15
C LEU A 76 2.25 -1.05 6.35
N LEU A 77 2.08 0.26 6.22
CA LEU A 77 1.59 1.15 7.28
C LEU A 77 0.10 0.94 7.54
N ASN A 78 -0.70 0.86 6.48
CA ASN A 78 -2.14 0.64 6.60
C ASN A 78 -2.70 -0.20 5.45
N MET A 79 -3.80 -0.90 5.74
CA MET A 79 -4.62 -1.64 4.80
C MET A 79 -6.09 -1.42 5.18
N ASP A 80 -6.80 -0.63 4.38
CA ASP A 80 -8.23 -0.35 4.60
C ASP A 80 -9.08 -1.12 3.58
N GLU A 81 -10.03 -1.92 4.04
CA GLU A 81 -11.03 -2.51 3.15
C GLU A 81 -12.04 -1.44 2.72
N THR A 82 -12.24 -1.29 1.42
CA THR A 82 -13.29 -0.40 0.91
C THR A 82 -14.64 -1.11 0.90
N GLN A 83 -15.72 -0.34 0.88
CA GLN A 83 -17.09 -0.88 0.70
C GLN A 83 -17.24 -1.66 -0.62
N SER A 84 -16.36 -1.43 -1.60
CA SER A 84 -16.28 -2.18 -2.85
C SER A 84 -15.56 -3.53 -2.75
N GLY A 85 -15.02 -3.91 -1.58
CA GLY A 85 -14.28 -5.16 -1.36
C GLY A 85 -12.82 -5.14 -1.82
N GLU A 86 -12.35 -4.02 -2.37
CA GLU A 86 -10.97 -3.86 -2.84
C GLU A 86 -10.15 -3.07 -1.81
N PRO A 87 -8.98 -3.55 -1.38
CA PRO A 87 -8.20 -2.89 -0.34
C PRO A 87 -7.47 -1.63 -0.84
N VAL A 88 -7.24 -0.70 0.09
CA VAL A 88 -6.32 0.43 -0.06
C VAL A 88 -5.07 0.14 0.75
N TYR A 89 -3.92 0.10 0.08
CA TYR A 89 -2.63 -0.10 0.73
C TYR A 89 -1.87 1.20 0.86
N VAL A 90 -1.38 1.48 2.07
CA VAL A 90 -0.48 2.60 2.35
C VAL A 90 0.83 2.05 2.88
N PHE A 91 1.93 2.38 2.21
CA PHE A 91 3.26 1.89 2.58
C PHE A 91 4.32 2.96 2.34
N ASN A 92 5.44 2.86 3.04
CA ASN A 92 6.56 3.78 2.89
C ASN A 92 7.86 3.05 2.56
N ALA A 93 8.77 3.75 1.90
CA ALA A 93 10.06 3.20 1.54
C ALA A 93 11.16 4.26 1.61
N SER A 94 12.30 3.86 2.14
CA SER A 94 13.50 4.69 2.18
C SER A 94 14.60 4.01 1.36
N PRO A 95 15.20 4.68 0.36
CA PRO A 95 16.15 4.05 -0.55
C PRO A 95 17.46 3.63 0.13
N ALA A 96 17.79 4.25 1.27
CA ALA A 96 18.94 3.88 2.11
C ALA A 96 18.70 4.30 3.58
N VAL A 97 19.45 3.70 4.50
CA VAL A 97 19.52 4.15 5.89
C VAL A 97 20.11 5.56 5.92
N GLY A 98 19.44 6.49 6.58
CA GLY A 98 19.85 7.91 6.62
C GLY A 98 19.50 8.72 5.37
N ALA A 99 18.72 8.16 4.44
CA ALA A 99 18.18 8.93 3.32
C ALA A 99 17.31 10.10 3.83
N GLU A 100 17.53 11.29 3.28
CA GLU A 100 16.75 12.49 3.65
C GLU A 100 15.31 12.45 3.14
N VAL A 101 15.01 11.58 2.17
CA VAL A 101 13.72 11.46 1.51
C VAL A 101 13.14 10.06 1.75
N THR A 102 11.92 10.03 2.26
CA THR A 102 11.05 8.86 2.34
C THR A 102 9.96 8.98 1.28
N HIS A 103 9.75 7.91 0.52
CA HIS A 103 8.63 7.80 -0.40
C HIS A 103 7.43 7.21 0.34
N LEU A 104 6.30 7.90 0.29
CA LEU A 104 5.00 7.43 0.77
C LEU A 104 4.17 7.01 -0.44
N PHE A 105 3.59 5.81 -0.40
CA PHE A 105 2.82 5.25 -1.48
C PHE A 105 1.39 4.97 -1.03
N LYS A 106 0.44 5.21 -1.93
CA LYS A 106 -0.95 4.77 -1.82
C LYS A 106 -1.33 4.00 -3.07
N LEU A 107 -1.62 2.71 -2.91
CA LEU A 107 -2.12 1.82 -3.95
C LEU A 107 -3.60 1.53 -3.70
N PHE A 108 -4.44 1.78 -4.69
CA PHE A 108 -5.89 1.61 -4.57
C PHE A 108 -6.53 1.33 -5.93
N LYS A 109 -7.72 0.72 -5.91
CA LYS A 109 -8.50 0.46 -7.13
C LYS A 109 -9.59 1.52 -7.32
N ALA A 110 -9.61 2.17 -8.47
CA ALA A 110 -10.65 3.11 -8.90
C ALA A 110 -10.92 2.92 -10.40
N GLY A 111 -11.65 1.85 -10.72
CA GLY A 111 -11.66 1.25 -12.06
C GLY A 111 -10.41 0.41 -12.29
N GLU A 112 -9.28 1.08 -12.49
CA GLU A 112 -7.95 0.46 -12.57
C GLU A 112 -7.19 0.61 -11.25
N TRP A 113 -6.14 -0.21 -11.05
CA TRP A 113 -5.23 -0.03 -9.94
C TRP A 113 -4.33 1.18 -10.17
N ARG A 114 -4.29 2.07 -9.18
CA ARG A 114 -3.58 3.33 -9.24
C ARG A 114 -2.61 3.43 -8.07
N LEU A 115 -1.40 3.85 -8.39
CA LEU A 115 -0.37 4.21 -7.42
C LEU A 115 -0.21 5.73 -7.42
N ILE A 116 -0.30 6.31 -6.23
CA ILE A 116 0.14 7.68 -5.95
C ILE A 116 1.38 7.58 -5.07
N ALA A 117 2.40 8.39 -5.37
CA ALA A 117 3.58 8.51 -4.54
C ALA A 117 3.76 9.95 -4.05
N ALA A 118 4.28 10.14 -2.85
CA ALA A 118 4.64 11.43 -2.30
C ALA A 118 6.04 11.34 -1.69
N ASN A 119 6.86 12.35 -1.97
CA ASN A 119 8.23 12.41 -1.51
C ASN A 119 8.26 13.33 -0.28
N VAL A 120 8.60 12.79 0.88
CA VAL A 120 8.64 13.52 2.15
C VAL A 120 10.08 13.56 2.65
N SER A 121 10.55 14.73 3.04
CA SER A 121 11.83 14.88 3.73
C SER A 121 11.63 15.41 5.14
N PHE A 122 12.58 15.19 6.04
CA PHE A 122 12.51 15.72 7.40
C PHE A 122 13.56 16.80 7.63
N ALA A 123 13.12 18.03 7.88
CA ALA A 123 13.99 19.13 8.28
C ALA A 123 13.78 19.39 9.79
N GLY A 124 14.76 19.03 10.61
CA GLY A 124 14.66 19.25 12.07
C GLY A 124 13.44 18.58 12.72
N LYS A 125 13.14 17.34 12.31
CA LYS A 125 11.94 16.54 12.70
C LYS A 125 10.60 17.01 12.14
N VAL A 126 10.57 18.09 11.36
CA VAL A 126 9.34 18.54 10.68
C VAL A 126 9.26 17.86 9.31
N PRO A 127 8.18 17.11 9.01
CA PRO A 127 7.99 16.55 7.68
C PRO A 127 7.66 17.66 6.68
N ALA A 128 8.40 17.69 5.58
CA ALA A 128 8.21 18.61 4.47
C ALA A 128 7.94 17.82 3.19
N LEU A 129 6.78 18.06 2.58
CA LEU A 129 6.40 17.49 1.29
C LEU A 129 7.27 18.11 0.19
N ARG A 130 7.99 17.27 -0.55
CA ARG A 130 8.87 17.68 -1.67
C ARG A 130 8.19 17.57 -3.03
N GLY A 131 7.26 16.63 -3.16
CA GLY A 131 6.52 16.43 -4.40
C GLY A 131 5.48 15.33 -4.27
N VAL A 132 4.51 15.35 -5.18
CA VAL A 132 3.49 14.31 -5.33
C VAL A 132 3.55 13.83 -6.77
N GLU A 133 3.77 12.54 -6.94
CA GLU A 133 3.75 11.83 -8.20
C GLU A 133 2.36 11.20 -8.36
N SER A 134 1.59 11.68 -9.33
CA SER A 134 0.19 11.28 -9.48
C SER A 134 -0.01 10.10 -10.42
N ASN A 135 -0.85 9.16 -9.97
CA ASN A 135 -1.68 8.23 -10.74
C ASN A 135 -0.97 7.41 -11.82
N VAL A 136 -0.06 6.56 -11.39
CA VAL A 136 0.50 5.51 -12.26
C VAL A 136 -0.44 4.31 -12.26
N VAL A 137 -0.79 3.80 -13.44
CA VAL A 137 -1.68 2.64 -13.56
C VAL A 137 -0.86 1.35 -13.50
N PHE A 138 -1.30 0.45 -12.63
CA PHE A 138 -0.73 -0.88 -12.46
C PHE A 138 -1.75 -1.95 -12.84
N ASP A 139 -1.27 -3.09 -13.32
CA ASP A 139 -2.04 -4.33 -13.35
C ASP A 139 -1.68 -5.13 -12.10
N CYS A 140 -2.67 -5.33 -11.21
CA CYS A 140 -2.49 -6.04 -9.96
C CYS A 140 -3.29 -7.34 -9.95
N LYS A 141 -2.63 -8.41 -9.51
CA LYS A 141 -3.22 -9.74 -9.36
C LYS A 141 -3.08 -10.19 -7.92
N ARG A 142 -4.17 -10.67 -7.35
CA ARG A 142 -4.21 -11.30 -6.04
C ARG A 142 -3.95 -12.79 -6.20
N SER A 143 -3.04 -13.33 -5.39
CA SER A 143 -2.84 -14.75 -5.20
C SER A 143 -3.33 -15.09 -3.80
N ASP A 144 -4.25 -16.05 -3.72
CA ASP A 144 -4.73 -16.62 -2.46
C ASP A 144 -3.78 -17.70 -1.91
N LEU A 145 -2.73 -18.03 -2.67
CA LEU A 145 -1.67 -18.95 -2.28
C LEU A 145 -0.45 -18.13 -1.86
N GLY A 146 -0.16 -18.15 -0.56
CA GLY A 146 1.17 -17.86 -0.02
C GLY A 146 2.11 -19.03 -0.21
#